data_AF-A0A972XJU8-F1
#
_entry.id   AF-A0A972XJU8-F1
#
_cell.length_a   1.000
_cell.length_b   1.000
_cell.length_c   1.000
_cell.angle_alpha   90.00
_cell.angle_beta   90.00
_cell.angle_gamma   90.00
#
_symmetry.space_group_name_H-M   'P 1'
#
loop_
_entity.id
_entity.type
_entity.pdbx_description
1 polymer ?
#
loop_
_entity_poly.entity_id
_entity_poly.type
_entity_poly.pdbx_seq_one_letter_code
_entity_poly.pdbx_strand_id
1 'polypeptide(L)'
;MLLELSPESREAAKRSFTILVDRVQDAMNSGDLTNGDSTEVAQELWSAMHGAVGLEIAGVHFAQDRAANFTAMINALIRGLG
;
A
#
# COMPACT_ATOMS: atom_id res chain seq x y z
N MET A 1 -10.49 10.24 -16.58
CA MET A 1 -9.64 11.42 -16.32
C MET A 1 -8.39 10.92 -15.62
N LEU A 2 -7.25 10.91 -16.30
CA LEU A 2 -5.98 10.67 -15.60
C LEU A 2 -5.72 11.89 -14.71
N LEU A 3 -5.39 11.66 -13.44
CA LEU A 3 -4.94 12.73 -12.55
C LEU A 3 -3.65 13.31 -13.15
N GLU A 4 -3.69 14.56 -13.59
CA GLU A 4 -2.49 15.30 -13.97
C GLU A 4 -1.72 15.67 -12.70
N LEU A 5 -0.75 14.84 -12.34
CA LEU A 5 0.16 15.12 -11.23
C LEU A 5 1.26 16.08 -11.68
N SER A 6 1.54 17.09 -10.86
CA SER A 6 2.71 17.96 -11.03
C SER A 6 4.02 17.14 -11.00
N PRO A 7 5.12 17.63 -11.59
CA PRO A 7 6.42 16.96 -11.49
C PRO A 7 6.84 16.71 -10.04
N GLU A 8 6.60 17.66 -9.14
CA GLU A 8 6.91 17.53 -7.72
C GLU A 8 6.10 16.41 -7.05
N SER A 9 4.80 16.33 -7.34
CA SER A 9 3.93 15.27 -6.82
C SER A 9 4.34 13.88 -7.33
N ARG A 10 4.79 13.77 -8.59
CA ARG A 10 5.30 12.51 -9.15
C ARG A 10 6.59 12.07 -8.45
N GLU A 11 7.52 13.00 -8.24
CA GLU A 11 8.76 12.70 -7.54
C GLU A 11 8.52 12.35 -6.06
N ALA A 12 7.56 13.00 -5.40
CA ALA A 12 7.16 12.64 -4.05
C ALA A 12 6.58 11.22 -3.99
N ALA A 13 5.67 10.87 -4.91
CA ALA A 13 5.11 9.52 -4.99
C ALA A 13 6.20 8.47 -5.22
N LYS A 14 7.14 8.74 -6.14
CA LYS A 14 8.27 7.84 -6.43
C LYS A 14 9.14 7.62 -5.19
N ARG A 15 9.50 8.67 -4.45
CA ARG A 15 10.29 8.54 -3.20
C ARG A 15 9.58 7.68 -2.16
N SER A 16 8.29 7.94 -1.93
CA SER A 16 7.50 7.15 -0.97
C SER A 16 7.39 5.69 -1.40
N PHE A 17 7.21 5.43 -2.70
CA PHE A 17 7.15 4.07 -3.23
C PHE A 17 8.49 3.35 -3.07
N THR A 18 9.62 4.00 -3.38
CA THR A 18 10.95 3.42 -3.14
C THR A 18 11.17 3.04 -1.68
N ILE A 19 10.76 3.89 -0.73
CA ILE A 19 10.85 3.55 0.70
C ILE A 19 10.01 2.29 1.01
N LEU A 20 8.82 2.16 0.42
CA LEU A 20 7.99 0.97 0.62
C LEU A 20 8.67 -0.29 0.05
N VAL A 21 9.26 -0.22 -1.14
CA VAL A 21 10.03 -1.33 -1.74
C VAL A 21 11.16 -1.76 -0.81
N ASP A 22 11.93 -0.81 -0.28
CA ASP A 22 13.03 -1.10 0.65
C ASP A 22 12.52 -1.82 1.92
N ARG A 23 11.37 -1.41 2.47
CA ARG A 23 10.76 -2.06 3.65
C ARG A 23 10.23 -3.45 3.36
N VAL A 24 9.65 -3.66 2.19
CA VAL A 24 9.22 -4.99 1.76
C VAL A 24 10.43 -5.91 1.61
N GLN A 25 11.52 -5.42 1.02
CA GLN A 25 12.76 -6.17 0.89
C GLN A 25 13.35 -6.52 2.27
N ASP A 26 13.36 -5.57 3.21
CA ASP A 26 13.79 -5.81 4.60
C ASP A 26 12.96 -6.94 5.25
N ALA A 27 11.63 -6.90 5.10
CA ALA A 27 10.74 -7.91 5.65
C ALA A 27 10.96 -9.29 5.02
N MET A 28 11.15 -9.37 3.70
CA MET A 28 11.52 -10.61 3.00
C MET A 28 12.86 -11.17 3.50
N ASN A 29 13.87 -10.31 3.66
CA ASN A 29 15.19 -10.72 4.16
C ASN A 29 15.14 -11.26 5.60
N SER A 30 14.19 -10.77 6.42
CA SER A 30 13.96 -11.25 7.78
C SER A 30 13.09 -12.51 7.87
N GLY A 31 12.46 -12.92 6.76
CA GLY A 31 11.52 -14.04 6.72
C GLY A 31 10.11 -13.72 7.21
N ASP A 32 9.81 -12.44 7.46
CA ASP A 32 8.47 -11.95 7.84
C ASP A 32 7.50 -11.90 6.65
N LEU A 33 8.04 -11.85 5.42
CA LEU A 33 7.29 -12.00 4.17
C LEU A 33 7.94 -13.08 3.31
N THR A 34 7.11 -13.80 2.55
CA THR A 34 7.58 -14.78 1.57
C THR A 34 8.47 -14.12 0.50
N ASN A 35 9.54 -14.82 0.10
CA ASN A 35 10.46 -14.36 -0.94
C ASN A 35 9.74 -14.15 -2.30
N GLY A 36 9.95 -12.99 -2.91
CA GLY A 36 9.40 -12.59 -4.21
C GLY A 36 10.09 -11.34 -4.75
N ASP A 37 9.47 -10.67 -5.73
CA ASP A 37 9.91 -9.34 -6.15
C ASP A 37 9.34 -8.28 -5.20
N SER A 38 10.22 -7.59 -4.48
CA SER A 38 9.83 -6.56 -3.51
C SER A 38 9.10 -5.37 -4.15
N THR A 39 9.35 -5.09 -5.43
CA THR A 39 8.65 -4.05 -6.18
C THR A 39 7.20 -4.42 -6.42
N GLU A 40 6.94 -5.67 -6.83
CA GLU A 40 5.59 -6.17 -7.10
C GLU A 40 4.77 -6.23 -5.80
N VAL A 41 5.35 -6.76 -4.72
CA VAL A 41 4.67 -6.80 -3.41
C VAL A 41 4.42 -5.39 -2.86
N ALA A 42 5.37 -4.46 -3.02
CA ALA A 42 5.14 -3.06 -2.67
C ALA A 42 4.00 -2.44 -3.50
N GLN A 43 3.90 -2.78 -4.79
CA GLN A 43 2.81 -2.32 -5.66
C GLN A 43 1.45 -2.85 -5.20
N GLU A 44 1.35 -4.11 -4.76
CA GLU A 44 0.12 -4.69 -4.22
C GLU A 44 -0.34 -3.94 -2.95
N LEU A 45 0.58 -3.75 -1.99
CA LEU A 45 0.32 -3.00 -0.76
C LEU A 45 -0.08 -1.55 -1.06
N TRP A 46 0.68 -0.87 -1.92
CA TRP A 46 0.41 0.50 -2.35
C TRP A 46 -0.98 0.63 -2.96
N SER A 47 -1.35 -0.30 -3.85
CA SER A 47 -2.64 -0.31 -4.54
C SER A 47 -3.79 -0.50 -3.55
N ALA A 48 -3.66 -1.42 -2.59
CA ALA A 48 -4.69 -1.66 -1.58
C ALA A 48 -4.86 -0.48 -0.63
N MET A 49 -3.76 0.12 -0.16
CA MET A 49 -3.79 1.32 0.70
C MET A 49 -4.47 2.51 0.02
N HIS A 50 -4.05 2.80 -1.23
CA HIS A 50 -4.67 3.88 -2.01
C HIS A 50 -6.13 3.56 -2.36
N GLY A 51 -6.48 2.29 -2.58
CA GLY A 51 -7.85 1.84 -2.76
C GLY A 51 -8.72 2.14 -1.53
N ALA A 52 -8.27 1.74 -0.34
CA ALA A 52 -8.99 1.98 0.91
C ALA A 52 -9.20 3.48 1.19
N VAL A 53 -8.15 4.29 1.07
CA VAL A 53 -8.23 5.75 1.24
C VAL A 53 -9.10 6.38 0.15
N GLY A 54 -9.00 5.91 -1.10
CA GLY A 54 -9.83 6.37 -2.21
C GLY A 54 -11.32 6.12 -1.97
N LEU A 55 -11.69 4.94 -1.47
CA LEU A 55 -13.06 4.60 -1.08
C LEU A 55 -13.56 5.51 0.05
N GLU A 56 -12.70 5.81 1.03
CA GLU A 56 -13.03 6.71 2.14
C GLU A 56 -13.28 8.16 1.65
N ILE A 57 -12.36 8.71 0.85
CA ILE A 57 -12.49 10.06 0.28
C ILE A 57 -13.75 10.18 -0.58
N ALA A 58 -14.07 9.15 -1.35
CA ALA A 58 -15.26 9.11 -2.20
C ALA A 58 -16.57 8.87 -1.42
N GLY A 59 -16.52 8.65 -0.11
CA GLY A 59 -17.71 8.41 0.72
C GLY A 59 -18.37 7.04 0.49
N VAL A 60 -17.67 6.08 -0.12
CA VAL A 60 -18.16 4.73 -0.42
C VAL A 60 -17.46 3.64 0.39
N HIS A 61 -16.88 4.03 1.52
CA HIS A 61 -16.31 3.10 2.50
C HIS A 61 -17.40 2.68 3.51
N PHE A 62 -17.80 1.41 3.47
CA PHE A 62 -18.98 0.92 4.22
C PHE A 62 -18.71 0.48 5.66
N ALA A 63 -17.46 0.39 6.09
CA ALA A 63 -17.14 0.08 7.48
C ALA A 63 -17.55 1.22 8.43
N GLN A 64 -18.13 0.87 9.58
CA GLN A 64 -18.50 1.85 10.63
C GLN A 64 -17.26 2.47 11.27
N ASP A 65 -16.26 1.64 11.61
CA ASP A 65 -14.95 2.10 12.08
C ASP A 65 -13.92 1.94 10.95
N ARG A 66 -13.64 3.06 10.27
CA ARG A 66 -12.74 3.09 9.11
C ARG A 66 -11.28 2.87 9.50
N ALA A 67 -10.85 3.40 10.65
CA ALA A 67 -9.49 3.24 11.13
C ALA A 67 -9.20 1.78 11.50
N ALA A 68 -10.10 1.16 12.28
CA ALA A 68 -9.97 -0.26 12.62
C ALA A 68 -10.02 -1.16 11.37
N ASN A 69 -10.88 -0.82 10.40
CA ASN A 69 -10.96 -1.56 9.14
C ASN A 69 -9.67 -1.44 8.31
N PHE A 70 -9.07 -0.25 8.22
CA PHE A 70 -7.80 -0.06 7.52
C PHE A 70 -6.68 -0.92 8.15
N THR A 71 -6.55 -0.93 9.48
CA THR A 71 -5.60 -1.81 10.17
C THR A 71 -5.88 -3.29 9.90
N ALA A 72 -7.16 -3.70 9.93
CA ALA A 72 -7.55 -5.08 9.64
C ALA A 72 -7.22 -5.48 8.20
N MET A 73 -7.40 -4.58 7.23
CA MET A 73 -7.02 -4.80 5.83
C MET A 73 -5.52 -5.03 5.69
N ILE A 74 -4.68 -4.19 6.30
CA ILE A 74 -3.21 -4.34 6.25
C ILE A 74 -2.80 -5.68 6.85
N ASN A 75 -3.36 -6.06 8.00
CA ASN A 75 -3.11 -7.36 8.61
C ASN A 75 -3.54 -8.52 7.70
N ALA A 76 -4.67 -8.40 7.00
CA ALA A 76 -5.12 -9.42 6.05
C ALA A 76 -4.19 -9.55 4.85
N LEU A 77 -3.70 -8.43 4.31
CA LEU A 77 -2.73 -8.41 3.21
C LEU A 77 -1.41 -9.06 3.63
N ILE A 78 -0.82 -8.64 4.75
CA ILE A 78 0.44 -9.20 5.26
C ILE A 78 0.32 -10.71 5.46
N ARG A 79 -0.77 -11.18 6.10
CA ARG A 79 -1.03 -12.62 6.27
C ARG A 79 -1.18 -13.38 4.95
N GLY A 80 -1.73 -12.74 3.92
CA GLY A 80 -1.91 -13.34 2.60
C GLY A 80 -0.61 -13.41 1.79
N LEU A 81 0.31 -12.46 2.02
CA LEU A 81 1.63 -12.40 1.39
C LEU A 81 2.64 -13.39 2.00
N GLY A 82 2.26 -14.02 3.11
CA GLY A 82 2.89 -15.22 3.66
C GLY A 82 3.88 -14.95 4.77
#